data_AF-A0A2D5UR56-F1
#
_entry.id   AF-A0A2D5UR56-F1
#
_cell.length_a   1.000
_cell.length_b   1.000
_cell.length_c   1.000
_cell.angle_alpha   90.00
_cell.angle_beta   90.00
_cell.angle_gamma   90.00
#
_symmetry.space_group_name_H-M   'P 1'
#
loop_
_entity.id
_entity.type
_entity.pdbx_description
1 polymer ?
#
loop_
_entity_poly.entity_id
_entity_poly.type
_entity_poly.pdbx_seq_one_letter_code
_entity_poly.pdbx_strand_id
1 'polypeptide(L)'
;MDFGNISENLPFIVAIIALVFFQYVLRRRRPAEAAHPDIVQDLLSEVRLNLRLADIFTVDQHNKKFMTTSWQLNRNKLDFLSQPTQVSVSDAFTMAMDFNQQISSAKKFKSTSYLMSIDAGKLKSVLTKSQEGLEAWLNSEVGTTEPEKKVPGVFDDFTGAR
;
A
#
# COMPACT_ATOMS: atom_id res chain seq x y z
N MET A 1 37.82 7.89 27.56
CA MET A 1 36.53 8.43 27.07
C MET A 1 35.89 9.13 28.25
N ASP A 2 35.85 10.47 28.20
CA ASP A 2 35.31 11.31 29.27
C ASP A 2 33.78 11.32 29.20
N PHE A 3 33.13 10.68 30.17
CA PHE A 3 31.66 10.67 30.31
C PHE A 3 31.13 11.87 31.12
N GLY A 4 32.01 12.81 31.52
CA GLY A 4 31.67 13.96 32.38
C GLY A 4 30.79 15.04 31.75
N ASN A 5 30.71 15.10 30.41
CA ASN A 5 29.94 16.12 29.69
C ASN A 5 28.52 15.67 29.29
N ILE A 6 28.12 14.44 29.64
CA ILE A 6 26.82 13.88 29.22
C ILE A 6 25.70 14.34 30.16
N SER A 7 25.98 14.56 31.45
CA SER A 7 24.97 14.99 32.44
C SER A 7 24.50 16.43 32.23
N GLU A 8 25.39 17.35 31.84
CA GLU A 8 25.04 18.76 31.57
C GLU A 8 24.23 18.94 30.28
N ASN A 9 24.49 18.09 29.27
CA ASN A 9 23.79 18.13 27.99
C ASN A 9 22.57 17.22 27.93
N LEU A 10 22.32 16.44 28.98
CA LEU A 10 21.19 15.51 29.10
C LEU A 10 19.83 16.16 28.81
N PRO A 11 19.47 17.35 29.34
CA PRO A 11 18.19 17.99 29.01
C PRO A 11 18.10 18.38 27.52
N PHE A 12 19.20 18.79 26.89
CA PHE A 12 19.24 19.14 25.47
C PHE A 12 19.10 17.90 24.58
N ILE A 13 19.79 16.80 24.94
CA ILE A 13 19.68 15.51 24.25
C ILE A 13 18.25 14.97 24.35
N VAL A 14 17.63 15.02 25.54
CA VAL A 14 16.25 14.59 25.75
C VAL A 14 15.28 15.46 24.95
N ALA A 15 15.49 16.77 24.88
CA ALA A 15 14.67 17.68 24.08
C ALA A 15 14.76 17.35 22.58
N ILE A 16 15.94 17.07 22.04
CA ILE A 16 16.12 16.65 20.64
C ILE A 16 15.42 15.32 20.38
N ILE A 17 15.60 14.32 21.25
CA ILE A 17 14.94 13.02 21.10
C ILE A 17 13.42 13.19 21.16
N ALA A 18 12.90 13.99 22.08
CA ALA A 18 11.48 14.29 22.19
C ALA A 18 10.95 15.01 20.94
N LEU A 19 11.72 15.93 20.37
CA LEU A 19 11.35 16.68 19.17
C LEU A 19 11.33 15.77 17.93
N VAL A 20 12.32 14.89 17.78
CA VAL A 20 12.34 13.86 16.73
C VAL A 20 11.17 12.90 16.89
N PHE A 21 10.87 12.47 18.13
CA PHE A 21 9.74 11.60 18.41
C PHE A 21 8.40 12.30 18.14
N PHE A 22 8.29 13.57 18.49
CA PHE A 22 7.11 14.39 18.26
C PHE A 22 6.89 14.66 16.77
N GLN A 23 7.95 14.94 16.00
CA GLN A 23 7.88 15.00 14.54
C GLN A 23 7.48 13.65 13.94
N TYR A 24 8.02 12.54 14.44
CA TYR A 24 7.65 11.20 13.99
C TYR A 24 6.16 10.93 14.22
N VAL A 25 5.63 11.31 15.40
CA VAL A 25 4.20 11.15 15.74
C VAL A 25 3.32 12.10 14.92
N LEU A 26 3.71 13.35 14.73
CA LEU A 26 2.96 14.32 13.92
C LEU A 26 2.96 13.96 12.43
N ARG A 27 4.07 13.44 11.90
CA ARG A 27 4.16 12.96 10.51
C ARG A 27 3.25 11.74 10.27
N ARG A 28 3.00 10.94 11.31
CA ARG A 28 2.03 9.84 11.29
C ARG A 28 0.57 10.33 11.35
N ARG A 29 0.33 11.60 11.71
CA ARG A 29 -0.98 12.23 11.83
C ARG A 29 -1.24 13.26 10.72
N ARG A 30 -0.94 12.94 9.45
CA ARG A 30 -1.40 13.79 8.34
C ARG A 30 -2.94 13.74 8.25
N PRO A 31 -3.60 14.90 8.04
CA PRO A 31 -5.06 15.02 8.10
C PRO A 31 -5.76 14.34 6.93
N ALA A 32 -7.00 13.90 7.18
CA ALA A 32 -7.81 13.04 6.32
C ALA A 32 -8.22 13.63 4.95
N GLU A 33 -7.97 14.91 4.68
CA GLU A 33 -8.35 15.55 3.41
C GLU A 33 -7.28 15.41 2.31
N ALA A 34 -6.00 15.21 2.69
CA ALA A 34 -4.97 14.75 1.76
C ALA A 34 -5.06 13.24 1.46
N ALA A 35 -6.05 12.53 2.05
CA ALA A 35 -6.05 11.08 2.11
C ALA A 35 -6.64 10.37 0.88
N HIS A 36 -7.50 10.99 0.07
CA HIS A 36 -8.14 10.26 -1.04
C HIS A 36 -7.15 9.88 -2.15
N PRO A 37 -6.29 10.80 -2.67
CA PRO A 37 -5.26 10.44 -3.63
C PRO A 37 -4.26 9.43 -3.08
N ASP A 38 -3.88 9.56 -1.80
CA ASP A 38 -2.98 8.63 -1.13
C ASP A 38 -3.61 7.23 -1.01
N ILE A 39 -4.90 7.12 -0.65
CA ILE A 39 -5.65 5.86 -0.62
C ILE A 39 -5.69 5.21 -2.00
N VAL A 40 -5.98 6.00 -3.05
CA VAL A 40 -6.03 5.49 -4.42
C VAL A 40 -4.66 5.03 -4.90
N GLN A 41 -3.59 5.75 -4.57
CA GLN A 41 -2.22 5.36 -4.91
C GLN A 41 -1.81 4.09 -4.19
N ASP A 42 -2.12 3.96 -2.90
CA ASP A 42 -1.84 2.74 -2.13
C ASP A 42 -2.56 1.54 -2.77
N LEU A 43 -3.86 1.67 -3.04
CA LEU A 43 -4.65 0.63 -3.71
C LEU A 43 -4.11 0.31 -5.10
N LEU A 44 -3.77 1.33 -5.90
CA LEU A 44 -3.24 1.17 -7.24
C LEU A 44 -1.87 0.47 -7.22
N SER A 45 -1.02 0.79 -6.25
CA SER A 45 0.27 0.13 -6.06
C SER A 45 0.08 -1.37 -5.71
N GLU A 46 -0.88 -1.70 -4.85
CA GLU A 46 -1.22 -3.09 -4.53
C GLU A 46 -1.84 -3.82 -5.72
N VAL A 47 -2.73 -3.18 -6.48
CA VAL A 47 -3.31 -3.75 -7.70
C VAL A 47 -2.21 -4.07 -8.72
N ARG A 48 -1.27 -3.15 -8.96
CA ARG A 48 -0.11 -3.37 -9.85
C ARG A 48 0.79 -4.49 -9.36
N LEU A 49 1.05 -4.58 -8.06
CA LEU A 49 1.80 -5.70 -7.47
C LEU A 49 1.05 -7.03 -7.64
N ASN A 50 -0.27 -7.04 -7.42
CA ASN A 50 -1.09 -8.24 -7.58
C ASN A 50 -1.20 -8.70 -9.03
N LEU A 51 -1.22 -7.79 -10.00
CA LEU A 51 -1.12 -8.11 -11.43
C LEU A 51 0.19 -8.82 -11.75
N ARG A 52 1.32 -8.29 -11.26
CA ARG A 52 2.62 -8.96 -11.40
C ARG A 52 2.65 -10.32 -10.71
N LEU A 53 2.04 -10.43 -9.52
CA LEU A 53 1.93 -11.71 -8.83
C LEU A 53 1.08 -12.70 -9.63
N ALA A 54 -0.02 -12.27 -10.25
CA ALA A 54 -0.87 -13.12 -11.08
C ALA A 54 -0.10 -13.64 -12.31
N ASP A 55 0.72 -12.80 -12.95
CA ASP A 55 1.58 -13.20 -14.08
C ASP A 55 2.61 -14.26 -13.67
N ILE A 56 3.19 -14.14 -12.47
CA ILE A 56 4.18 -15.11 -11.98
C ILE A 56 3.49 -16.36 -11.41
N PHE A 57 2.26 -16.24 -10.91
CA PHE A 57 1.46 -17.34 -10.40
C PHE A 57 1.18 -18.37 -11.49
N THR A 58 0.95 -17.93 -12.73
CA THR A 58 0.74 -18.83 -13.87
C THR A 58 1.98 -19.62 -14.29
N VAL A 59 3.18 -19.20 -13.88
CA VAL A 59 4.44 -19.79 -14.34
C VAL A 59 4.99 -20.82 -13.35
N ASP A 60 5.04 -20.50 -12.05
CA ASP A 60 5.53 -21.47 -11.04
C ASP A 60 5.30 -21.07 -9.57
N GLN A 61 4.90 -19.83 -9.27
CA GLN A 61 4.85 -19.32 -7.87
C GLN A 61 3.48 -19.41 -7.21
N HIS A 62 2.88 -20.60 -7.26
CA HIS A 62 1.57 -20.91 -6.64
C HIS A 62 1.54 -20.75 -5.10
N ASN A 63 2.66 -20.39 -4.49
CA ASN A 63 2.82 -20.30 -3.03
C ASN A 63 2.81 -18.86 -2.50
N LYS A 64 2.79 -17.83 -3.36
CA LYS A 64 2.77 -16.44 -2.91
C LYS A 64 1.35 -15.93 -2.77
N LYS A 65 1.08 -15.24 -1.66
CA LYS A 65 -0.19 -14.59 -1.39
C LYS A 65 -0.24 -13.24 -2.11
N PHE A 66 -1.43 -12.87 -2.57
CA PHE A 66 -1.74 -11.53 -3.07
C PHE A 66 -1.74 -10.53 -1.92
N MET A 67 -1.35 -9.30 -2.20
CA MET A 67 -1.37 -8.20 -1.24
C MET A 67 -2.78 -7.64 -1.09
N THR A 68 -3.23 -7.48 0.15
CA THR A 68 -4.58 -6.98 0.47
C THR A 68 -4.54 -6.01 1.65
N THR A 69 -3.38 -5.44 1.96
CA THR A 69 -3.15 -4.69 3.21
C THR A 69 -3.82 -3.34 3.12
N SER A 70 -3.57 -2.58 2.05
CA SER A 70 -4.21 -1.28 1.82
C SER A 70 -5.72 -1.43 1.68
N TRP A 71 -6.19 -2.49 1.02
CA TRP A 71 -7.61 -2.82 0.95
C TRP A 71 -8.24 -3.00 2.33
N GLN A 72 -7.62 -3.79 3.21
CA GLN A 72 -8.14 -4.02 4.57
C GLN A 72 -8.23 -2.74 5.40
N LEU A 73 -7.33 -1.79 5.17
CA LEU A 73 -7.30 -0.51 5.88
C LEU A 73 -8.29 0.51 5.31
N ASN A 74 -8.55 0.45 4.00
CA ASN A 74 -9.22 1.53 3.26
C ASN A 74 -10.59 1.16 2.67
N ARG A 75 -11.02 -0.11 2.70
CA ARG A 75 -12.30 -0.57 2.10
C ARG A 75 -13.55 0.21 2.54
N ASN A 76 -13.52 0.80 3.74
CA ASN A 76 -14.64 1.56 4.30
C ASN A 76 -14.59 3.06 3.97
N LYS A 77 -13.59 3.50 3.20
CA LYS A 77 -13.30 4.92 2.91
C LYS A 77 -13.28 5.19 1.40
N LEU A 78 -14.09 4.47 0.62
CA LEU A 78 -14.09 4.54 -0.85
C LEU A 78 -15.32 5.24 -1.41
N ASP A 79 -16.07 5.94 -0.56
CA ASP A 79 -17.27 6.71 -0.91
C ASP A 79 -16.99 7.82 -1.93
N PHE A 80 -15.76 8.32 -1.97
CA PHE A 80 -15.30 9.30 -2.96
C PHE A 80 -15.10 8.72 -4.37
N LEU A 81 -15.01 7.39 -4.53
CA LEU A 81 -14.89 6.75 -5.83
C LEU A 81 -16.27 6.60 -6.49
N SER A 82 -16.31 6.54 -7.83
CA SER A 82 -17.54 6.21 -8.54
C SER A 82 -18.04 4.80 -8.15
N GLN A 83 -19.36 4.59 -8.09
CA GLN A 83 -19.95 3.27 -7.80
C GLN A 83 -19.37 2.13 -8.66
N PRO A 84 -19.21 2.29 -9.99
CA PRO A 84 -18.55 1.27 -10.82
C PRO A 84 -17.10 0.95 -10.41
N THR A 85 -16.34 1.96 -9.99
CA THR A 85 -14.97 1.80 -9.51
C THR A 85 -14.94 1.07 -8.17
N GLN A 86 -15.82 1.47 -7.23
CA GLN A 86 -15.94 0.82 -5.91
C GLN A 86 -16.21 -0.67 -6.06
N VAL A 87 -17.18 -1.05 -6.91
CA VAL A 87 -17.52 -2.45 -7.18
C VAL A 87 -16.33 -3.18 -7.78
N SER A 88 -15.67 -2.60 -8.79
CA SER A 88 -14.54 -3.26 -9.46
C SER A 88 -13.35 -3.49 -8.52
N VAL A 89 -13.03 -2.52 -7.66
CA VAL A 89 -11.98 -2.63 -6.64
C VAL A 89 -12.37 -3.67 -5.60
N SER A 90 -13.62 -3.64 -5.11
CA SER A 90 -14.14 -4.60 -4.14
C SER A 90 -14.08 -6.03 -4.66
N ASP A 91 -14.54 -6.26 -5.88
CA ASP A 91 -14.53 -7.57 -6.53
C ASP A 91 -13.11 -8.11 -6.68
N ALA A 92 -12.18 -7.26 -7.12
CA ALA A 92 -10.79 -7.64 -7.32
C ALA A 92 -10.12 -8.06 -6.00
N PHE A 93 -10.28 -7.26 -4.94
CA PHE A 93 -9.66 -7.58 -3.65
C PHE A 93 -10.38 -8.70 -2.89
N THR A 94 -11.69 -8.87 -3.08
CA THR A 94 -12.43 -10.02 -2.55
C THR A 94 -11.91 -11.30 -3.17
N MET A 95 -11.76 -11.33 -4.49
CA MET A 95 -11.18 -12.48 -5.20
C MET A 95 -9.73 -12.77 -4.76
N ALA A 96 -8.92 -11.72 -4.58
CA ALA A 96 -7.55 -11.87 -4.05
C ALA A 96 -7.53 -12.46 -2.63
N MET A 97 -8.48 -12.07 -1.77
CA MET A 97 -8.63 -12.63 -0.43
C MET A 97 -9.07 -14.11 -0.47
N ASP A 98 -10.03 -14.46 -1.32
CA ASP A 98 -10.48 -15.84 -1.50
C ASP A 98 -9.33 -16.74 -1.98
N PHE A 99 -8.52 -16.23 -2.92
CA PHE A 99 -7.34 -16.95 -3.41
C PHE A 99 -6.29 -17.10 -2.31
N ASN A 100 -6.08 -16.06 -1.49
CA ASN A 100 -5.20 -16.15 -0.32
C ASN A 100 -5.65 -17.22 0.68
N GLN A 101 -6.96 -17.39 0.86
CA GLN A 101 -7.52 -18.45 1.69
C GLN A 101 -7.26 -19.83 1.06
N GLN A 102 -7.47 -19.99 -0.24
CA GLN A 102 -7.16 -21.23 -0.97
C GLN A 102 -5.67 -21.59 -0.88
N ILE A 103 -4.76 -20.63 -1.08
CA ILE A 103 -3.30 -20.81 -0.94
C ILE A 103 -2.94 -21.22 0.49
N SER A 104 -3.58 -20.60 1.50
CA SER A 104 -3.33 -20.94 2.90
C SER A 104 -3.78 -22.38 3.22
N SER A 105 -4.95 -22.78 2.71
CA SER A 105 -5.46 -24.16 2.84
C SER A 105 -4.56 -25.16 2.09
N ALA A 106 -4.15 -24.84 0.87
CA ALA A 106 -3.24 -25.66 0.07
C ALA A 106 -1.93 -25.94 0.82
N LYS A 107 -1.33 -24.89 1.41
CA LYS A 107 -0.12 -25.02 2.24
C LYS A 107 -0.36 -25.87 3.48
N LYS A 108 -1.48 -25.68 4.17
CA LYS A 108 -1.84 -26.43 5.37
C LYS A 108 -2.01 -27.92 5.08
N PHE A 109 -2.66 -28.26 3.97
CA PHE A 109 -2.97 -29.65 3.59
C PHE A 109 -1.95 -30.26 2.63
N LYS A 110 -0.85 -29.55 2.29
CA LYS A 110 0.16 -29.95 1.30
C LYS A 110 -0.46 -30.44 -0.02
N SER A 111 -1.58 -29.84 -0.40
CA SER A 111 -2.41 -30.34 -1.48
C SER A 111 -2.37 -29.37 -2.65
N THR A 112 -1.82 -29.85 -3.77
CA THR A 112 -1.66 -29.10 -5.03
C THR A 112 -2.99 -28.90 -5.76
N SER A 113 -4.02 -29.69 -5.45
CA SER A 113 -5.34 -29.55 -6.10
C SER A 113 -6.01 -28.20 -5.80
N TYR A 114 -5.83 -27.66 -4.58
CA TYR A 114 -6.30 -26.32 -4.21
C TYR A 114 -5.56 -25.18 -4.93
N LEU A 115 -4.36 -25.45 -5.47
CA LEU A 115 -3.62 -24.46 -6.25
C LEU A 115 -4.03 -24.47 -7.71
N MET A 116 -4.44 -25.63 -8.23
CA MET A 116 -4.96 -25.77 -9.59
C MET A 116 -6.35 -25.17 -9.79
N SER A 117 -7.13 -24.98 -8.71
CA SER A 117 -8.42 -24.29 -8.76
C SER A 117 -8.31 -22.76 -8.81
N ILE A 118 -7.11 -22.22 -8.62
CA ILE A 118 -6.89 -20.77 -8.63
C ILE A 118 -6.74 -20.29 -10.08
N ASP A 119 -7.78 -19.64 -10.57
CA ASP A 119 -7.77 -18.98 -11.88
C ASP A 119 -7.13 -17.59 -11.80
N ALA A 120 -5.80 -17.55 -11.89
CA ALA A 120 -5.03 -16.32 -11.93
C ALA A 120 -5.40 -15.42 -13.14
N GLY A 121 -5.87 -16.01 -14.26
CA GLY A 121 -6.32 -15.27 -15.43
C GLY A 121 -7.58 -14.46 -15.13
N LYS A 122 -8.55 -15.06 -14.43
CA LYS A 122 -9.73 -14.36 -13.95
C LYS A 122 -9.37 -13.23 -12.98
N LEU A 123 -8.46 -13.49 -12.03
CA LEU A 123 -8.00 -12.44 -11.10
C LEU A 123 -7.31 -11.29 -11.84
N LYS A 124 -6.50 -11.59 -12.86
CA LYS A 124 -5.88 -10.56 -13.70
C LYS A 124 -6.92 -9.66 -14.36
N SER A 125 -7.99 -10.25 -14.93
CA SER A 125 -9.04 -9.46 -15.59
C SER A 125 -9.74 -8.48 -14.65
N VAL A 126 -10.05 -8.91 -13.42
CA VAL A 126 -10.73 -8.05 -12.44
C VAL A 126 -9.77 -7.00 -11.87
N LEU A 127 -8.49 -7.33 -11.70
CA LEU A 127 -7.46 -6.39 -11.27
C LEU A 127 -7.17 -5.32 -12.34
N THR A 128 -7.18 -5.69 -13.63
CA THR A 128 -7.01 -4.70 -14.71
C THR A 128 -8.17 -3.71 -14.73
N LYS A 129 -9.41 -4.19 -14.57
CA LYS A 129 -10.58 -3.32 -14.49
C LYS A 129 -10.54 -2.37 -13.28
N SER A 130 -10.08 -2.86 -12.13
CA SER A 130 -9.91 -2.00 -10.95
C SER A 130 -8.77 -0.99 -11.13
N GLN A 131 -7.68 -1.38 -11.78
CA GLN A 131 -6.58 -0.48 -12.15
C GLN A 131 -7.09 0.67 -13.03
N GLU A 132 -7.80 0.36 -14.12
CA GLU A 132 -8.35 1.36 -15.03
C GLU A 132 -9.27 2.35 -14.31
N GLY A 133 -10.15 1.86 -13.43
CA GLY A 133 -11.07 2.70 -12.66
C GLY A 133 -10.36 3.61 -11.66
N LEU A 134 -9.27 3.14 -11.02
CA LEU A 134 -8.46 3.92 -10.09
C LEU A 134 -7.60 4.95 -10.83
N GLU A 135 -7.00 4.59 -11.98
CA GLU A 135 -6.22 5.49 -12.83
C GLU A 135 -7.08 6.58 -13.46
N ALA A 136 -8.28 6.24 -13.92
CA ALA A 136 -9.24 7.22 -14.44
C ALA A 136 -9.62 8.25 -13.38
N TRP A 137 -9.88 7.81 -12.15
CA TRP A 137 -10.17 8.70 -11.03
C TRP A 137 -8.97 9.57 -10.66
N LEU A 138 -7.75 9.00 -10.62
CA LEU A 138 -6.53 9.75 -10.31
C LEU A 138 -6.27 10.83 -11.37
N ASN A 139 -6.48 10.50 -12.64
CA ASN A 139 -6.36 11.45 -13.76
C ASN A 139 -7.40 12.57 -13.68
N SER A 140 -8.64 12.28 -13.27
CA SER A 140 -9.68 13.32 -13.16
C SER A 140 -9.45 14.28 -12.00
N GLU A 141 -8.87 13.80 -10.89
CA GLU A 141 -8.69 14.60 -9.67
C GLU A 141 -7.31 15.28 -9.57
N VAL A 142 -6.24 14.60 -10.00
CA VAL A 142 -4.85 15.05 -9.83
C VAL A 142 -4.22 15.49 -11.16
N GLY A 143 -4.79 15.09 -12.30
CA GLY A 143 -4.26 15.42 -13.63
C GLY A 143 -3.07 14.56 -14.08
N THR A 144 -2.61 13.62 -13.25
CA THR A 144 -1.49 12.72 -13.56
C THR A 144 -1.75 11.33 -12.99
N THR A 145 -1.45 10.29 -13.78
CA THR A 145 -1.56 8.86 -13.39
C THR A 145 -0.46 8.40 -12.43
N GLU A 146 0.54 9.25 -12.23
CA GLU A 146 1.72 8.98 -11.42
C GLU A 146 2.12 10.31 -10.75
N PRO A 147 1.88 10.48 -9.44
CA PRO A 147 2.39 11.65 -8.74
C PRO A 147 3.90 11.52 -8.62
N GLU A 148 4.62 12.65 -8.72
CA GLU A 148 6.02 12.71 -8.32
C GLU A 148 6.16 12.05 -6.96
N LYS A 149 6.98 11.00 -6.88
CA LYS A 149 7.49 10.53 -5.60
C LYS A 149 8.16 11.74 -4.95
N LYS A 150 7.46 12.46 -4.06
CA LYS A 150 8.12 13.26 -3.03
C LYS A 150 8.79 12.27 -2.10
N VAL A 151 9.91 11.70 -2.58
CA VAL A 151 10.95 11.19 -1.71
C VAL A 151 11.36 12.41 -0.90
N PRO A 152 11.08 12.45 0.40
CA PRO A 152 11.74 13.42 1.25
C PRO A 152 13.20 13.00 1.21
N GLY A 153 14.01 13.72 0.44
CA GLY A 153 15.44 13.53 0.47
C GLY A 153 15.86 13.71 1.92
N VAL A 154 16.52 12.71 2.49
CA VAL A 154 17.13 12.80 3.83
C VAL A 154 18.14 13.98 3.90
N PHE A 155 18.46 14.57 2.75
CA PHE A 155 19.35 15.71 2.56
C PHE A 155 18.65 17.07 2.37
N ASP A 156 17.33 17.15 2.13
CA ASP A 156 16.64 18.45 1.95
C ASP A 156 16.56 19.24 3.26
N ASP A 157 16.48 18.56 4.41
CA ASP A 157 16.56 19.22 5.74
C ASP A 157 18.00 19.63 6.11
N PHE A 158 19.02 19.11 5.42
CA PHE A 158 20.44 19.41 5.72
C PHE A 158 20.99 20.57 4.89
N THR A 159 20.43 20.82 3.71
CA THR A 159 20.78 21.97 2.87
C THR A 159 19.61 22.94 2.86
N GLY A 160 19.54 23.80 3.88
CA GLY A 160 18.57 24.89 3.93
C GLY A 160 18.54 25.70 2.63
N ALA A 161 17.55 25.42 1.79
CA ALA A 161 17.17 26.28 0.69
C ALA A 161 16.22 27.35 1.25
N ARG A 162 16.66 28.60 1.12
CA ARG A 162 15.95 29.83 1.49
C ARG A 162 14.58 29.96 0.83
#